data_AF-A0AAP0WR64-F1
#
_entry.id   AF-A0AAP0WR64-F1
#
_cell.length_a   1.000
_cell.length_b   1.000
_cell.length_c   1.000
_cell.angle_alpha   90.00
_cell.angle_beta   90.00
_cell.angle_gamma   90.00
#
_symmetry.space_group_name_H-M   'P 1'
#
loop_
_entity.id
_entity.type
_entity.pdbx_description
1 polymer ?
#
loop_
_entity_poly.entity_id
_entity_poly.type
_entity_poly.pdbx_seq_one_letter_code
_entity_poly.pdbx_strand_id
1 'polypeptide(L)'
;MLHERCAHEFRALLAEVLTAEAAAQETEDGKTVLNSWSTAKRLLKPDPRYTKMPRKERESLWRRYAEEMQRKQKLVVDQKEEKHTQTKSRSSVDSARFPLGSRRTHERR
;
A
#
# COMPACT_ATOMS: atom_id res chain seq x y z
N MET A 1 15.58 19.70 5.64
CA MET A 1 16.88 19.19 5.17
C MET A 1 16.82 18.84 3.68
N LEU A 2 17.93 18.86 2.92
CA LEU A 2 17.91 18.65 1.46
C LEU A 2 17.42 17.24 1.06
N HIS A 3 17.78 16.22 1.85
CA HIS A 3 17.32 14.85 1.66
C HIS A 3 15.78 14.74 1.75
N GLU A 4 15.18 15.31 2.80
CA GLU A 4 13.73 15.27 3.00
C GLU A 4 13.00 15.87 1.80
N ARG A 5 13.49 17.02 1.31
CA ARG A 5 12.94 17.65 0.09
C ARG A 5 13.05 16.71 -1.11
N CYS A 6 14.21 16.11 -1.35
CA CYS A 6 14.36 15.13 -2.44
C CYS A 6 13.40 13.93 -2.29
N ALA A 7 13.17 13.45 -1.07
CA ALA A 7 12.24 12.36 -0.80
C ALA A 7 10.77 12.76 -1.05
N HIS A 8 10.39 13.99 -0.69
CA HIS A 8 9.06 14.54 -0.98
C HIS A 8 8.83 14.69 -2.47
N GLU A 9 9.77 15.28 -3.20
CA GLU A 9 9.71 15.41 -4.67
C GLU A 9 9.66 14.04 -5.36
N PHE A 10 10.43 13.06 -4.87
CA PHE A 10 10.40 11.70 -5.40
C PHE A 10 9.05 11.02 -5.15
N ARG A 11 8.43 11.25 -3.99
CA ARG A 11 7.06 10.76 -3.71
C ARG A 11 6.02 11.42 -4.60
N ALA A 12 6.16 12.72 -4.88
CA ALA A 12 5.29 13.41 -5.83
C ALA A 12 5.41 12.80 -7.24
N LEU A 13 6.63 12.57 -7.71
CA LEU A 13 6.89 11.86 -8.96
C LEU A 13 6.24 10.46 -8.98
N LEU A 14 6.35 9.70 -7.88
CA LEU A 14 5.68 8.40 -7.79
C LEU A 14 4.17 8.54 -7.94
N ALA A 15 3.55 9.54 -7.31
CA ALA A 15 2.10 9.76 -7.42
C ALA A 15 1.65 10.18 -8.82
N GLU A 16 2.48 10.94 -9.54
CA GLU A 16 2.22 11.36 -10.92
C GLU A 16 2.36 10.20 -11.92
N VAL A 17 3.29 9.26 -11.68
CA VAL A 17 3.61 8.18 -12.63
C VAL A 17 2.85 6.89 -12.32
N LEU A 18 2.62 6.57 -11.04
CA LEU A 18 1.96 5.34 -10.60
C LEU A 18 0.44 5.56 -10.44
N THR A 19 -0.18 6.12 -11.46
CA THR A 19 -1.63 6.34 -11.49
C THR A 19 -2.39 5.04 -11.72
N ALA A 20 -3.71 5.05 -11.49
CA ALA A 20 -4.58 3.90 -11.77
C ALA A 20 -4.54 3.49 -13.25
N GLU A 21 -4.41 4.47 -14.15
CA GLU A 21 -4.27 4.22 -15.59
C GLU A 21 -2.94 3.51 -15.90
N ALA A 22 -1.82 4.00 -15.37
CA ALA A 22 -0.53 3.34 -15.55
C ALA A 22 -0.49 1.95 -14.91
N ALA A 23 -1.26 1.72 -13.84
CA ALA A 23 -1.42 0.42 -13.21
C ALA A 23 -2.27 -0.57 -14.03
N ALA A 24 -3.20 -0.08 -14.86
CA ALA A 24 -4.00 -0.90 -15.76
C ALA A 24 -3.23 -1.30 -17.03
N GLN A 25 -2.13 -0.63 -17.34
CA GLN A 25 -1.26 -1.00 -18.44
C GLN A 25 -0.31 -2.13 -18.03
N GLU A 26 -0.60 -3.32 -18.55
CA GLU A 26 0.24 -4.50 -18.40
C GLU A 26 1.16 -4.67 -19.61
N THR A 27 2.44 -4.98 -19.36
CA THR A 27 3.32 -5.47 -20.42
C THR A 27 2.91 -6.89 -20.83
N GLU A 28 3.42 -7.38 -21.95
CA GLU A 28 3.22 -8.78 -22.41
C GLU A 28 3.50 -9.83 -21.32
N ASP A 29 4.46 -9.59 -20.42
CA ASP A 29 4.78 -10.44 -19.27
C ASP A 29 3.79 -10.34 -18.07
N GLY A 30 2.70 -9.57 -18.16
CA GLY A 30 1.80 -9.29 -17.03
C GLY A 30 2.38 -8.34 -15.97
N LYS A 31 3.45 -7.60 -16.30
CA LYS A 31 4.09 -6.65 -15.38
C LYS A 31 3.45 -5.27 -15.49
N THR A 32 3.11 -4.67 -14.36
CA THR A 32 2.61 -3.30 -14.23
C THR A 32 3.65 -2.40 -13.56
N VAL A 33 3.39 -1.09 -13.56
CA VAL A 33 4.20 -0.10 -12.82
C VAL A 33 4.15 -0.29 -11.31
N LEU A 34 3.14 -1.00 -10.79
CA LEU A 34 2.98 -1.27 -9.36
C LEU A 34 3.59 -2.60 -8.93
N ASN A 35 3.71 -3.59 -9.82
CA ASN A 35 4.25 -4.91 -9.48
C ASN A 35 5.72 -5.09 -9.89
N SER A 36 6.26 -4.22 -10.75
CA SER A 36 7.60 -4.38 -11.32
C SER A 36 8.41 -3.09 -11.27
N TRP A 37 9.51 -3.13 -10.49
CA TRP A 37 10.44 -2.01 -10.39
C TRP A 37 11.11 -1.68 -11.73
N SER A 38 11.41 -2.69 -12.56
CA SER A 38 12.03 -2.43 -13.87
C SER A 38 11.09 -1.68 -14.79
N THR A 39 9.79 -1.99 -14.75
CA THR A 39 8.74 -1.26 -15.48
C THR A 39 8.59 0.16 -14.95
N ALA A 40 8.43 0.35 -13.63
CA ALA A 40 8.35 1.68 -13.02
C ALA A 40 9.58 2.54 -13.33
N LYS A 41 10.79 1.96 -13.20
CA LYS A 41 12.05 2.64 -13.45
C LYS A 41 12.16 3.21 -14.86
N ARG A 42 11.56 2.57 -15.89
CA ARG A 42 11.56 3.12 -17.26
C ARG A 42 10.82 4.46 -17.33
N LEU A 43 9.75 4.61 -16.57
CA LEU A 43 8.96 5.85 -16.49
C LEU A 43 9.58 6.90 -15.57
N LEU A 44 10.27 6.46 -14.52
CA LEU A 44 10.92 7.37 -13.56
C LEU A 44 12.25 7.93 -14.08
N LYS A 45 13.00 7.15 -14.87
CA LYS A 45 14.37 7.50 -15.32
C LYS A 45 14.47 8.84 -16.09
N PRO A 46 13.50 9.24 -16.94
CA PRO A 46 13.54 10.51 -17.64
C PRO A 46 13.40 11.74 -16.72
N ASP A 47 12.81 11.59 -15.53
CA ASP A 47 12.52 12.72 -14.65
C ASP A 47 13.76 13.15 -13.81
N PRO A 48 14.10 14.46 -13.75
CA PRO A 48 15.21 14.93 -12.93
C PRO A 48 15.11 14.58 -11.44
N ARG A 49 13.91 14.53 -10.87
CA ARG A 49 13.65 14.18 -9.46
C ARG A 49 14.12 12.75 -9.15
N TYR A 50 14.11 11.84 -10.13
CA TYR A 50 14.64 10.48 -9.98
C TYR A 50 16.15 10.48 -9.71
N THR A 51 16.92 11.33 -10.39
CA THR A 51 18.38 11.39 -10.19
C THR A 51 18.78 12.06 -8.89
N LYS A 52 17.98 13.01 -8.38
CA LYS A 52 18.21 13.71 -7.11
C LYS A 52 18.04 12.80 -5.88
N MET A 53 17.24 11.75 -5.96
CA MET A 53 17.06 10.80 -4.86
C MET A 53 18.23 9.81 -4.77
N PRO A 54 18.81 9.53 -3.59
CA PRO A 54 19.80 8.47 -3.39
C PRO A 54 19.37 7.10 -3.96
N ARG A 55 20.24 6.48 -4.78
CA ARG A 55 19.95 5.20 -5.47
C ARG A 55 19.46 4.10 -4.54
N LYS A 56 20.08 3.98 -3.36
CA LYS A 56 19.78 2.97 -2.33
C LYS A 56 18.35 3.07 -1.76
N GLU A 57 17.69 4.21 -1.94
CA GLU A 57 16.36 4.49 -1.36
C GLU A 57 15.23 4.48 -2.40
N ARG A 58 15.55 4.56 -3.69
CA ARG A 58 14.53 4.70 -4.75
C ARG A 58 13.57 3.51 -4.76
N GLU A 59 14.11 2.30 -4.72
CA GLU A 59 13.30 1.08 -4.77
C GLU A 59 12.48 0.91 -3.48
N SER A 60 13.03 1.24 -2.31
CA SER A 60 12.29 1.12 -1.06
C SER A 60 11.13 2.11 -0.96
N LEU A 61 11.33 3.35 -1.45
CA LEU A 61 10.25 4.34 -1.55
C LEU A 61 9.18 3.93 -2.56
N TRP A 62 9.58 3.45 -3.74
CA TRP A 62 8.66 2.92 -4.73
C TRP A 62 7.85 1.75 -4.17
N ARG A 63 8.51 0.77 -3.54
CA ARG A 63 7.86 -0.42 -2.99
C ARG A 63 6.80 -0.06 -1.96
N ARG A 64 7.13 0.82 -1.02
CA ARG A 64 6.16 1.31 -0.01
C ARG A 64 4.96 2.00 -0.66
N TYR A 65 5.20 2.84 -1.67
CA TYR A 65 4.13 3.53 -2.39
C TYR A 65 3.25 2.55 -3.19
N ALA A 66 3.87 1.60 -3.90
CA ALA A 66 3.17 0.61 -4.69
C ALA A 66 2.30 -0.32 -3.83
N GLU A 67 2.83 -0.78 -2.68
CA GLU A 67 2.05 -1.54 -1.69
C GLU A 67 0.85 -0.74 -1.17
N GLU A 68 1.03 0.55 -0.89
CA GLU A 68 -0.06 1.43 -0.46
C GLU A 68 -1.14 1.55 -1.55
N MET A 69 -0.74 1.74 -2.81
CA MET A 69 -1.67 1.82 -3.93
C MET A 69 -2.45 0.52 -4.15
N GLN A 70 -1.76 -0.63 -4.09
CA GLN A 70 -2.42 -1.93 -4.20
C GLN A 70 -3.42 -2.17 -3.06
N ARG A 71 -3.10 -1.76 -1.82
CA ARG A 71 -4.04 -1.84 -0.69
C ARG A 71 -5.27 -0.95 -0.92
N LYS A 72 -5.07 0.28 -1.40
CA LYS A 72 -6.18 1.20 -1.72
C LYS A 72 -7.08 0.64 -2.82
N GLN A 73 -6.51 0.03 -3.85
CA GLN A 73 -7.30 -0.63 -4.90
C GLN A 73 -8.15 -1.78 -4.35
N LYS A 74 -7.58 -2.63 -3.48
CA LYS A 74 -8.33 -3.71 -2.82
C LYS A 74 -9.44 -3.19 -1.90
N LEU A 75 -9.18 -2.16 -1.10
CA LEU A 75 -10.20 -1.57 -0.22
C LEU A 75 -11.34 -0.88 -0.99
N VAL A 76 -11.08 -0.31 -2.16
CA VAL A 76 -12.12 0.26 -3.03
C VAL A 76 -13.01 -0.83 -3.63
N VAL A 77 -12.44 -2.00 -3.93
CA VAL A 77 -13.22 -3.17 -4.38
C VAL A 77 -14.10 -3.69 -3.24
N ASP A 78 -13.54 -3.84 -2.04
CA ASP A 78 -14.23 -4.32 -0.83
C ASP A 78 -15.40 -3.39 -0.42
N GLN A 79 -15.18 -2.07 -0.42
CA GLN A 79 -16.23 -1.08 -0.12
C GLN A 79 -17.37 -1.01 -1.15
N LYS A 80 -17.16 -1.52 -2.38
CA LYS A 80 -18.26 -1.64 -3.37
C LYS A 80 -19.13 -2.87 -3.09
N GLU A 81 -18.61 -3.90 -2.44
CA GLU A 81 -19.37 -5.08 -2.06
C GLU A 81 -20.21 -4.84 -0.79
N GLU A 82 -19.74 -4.03 0.16
CA GLU A 82 -20.48 -3.78 1.42
C GLU A 82 -21.67 -2.81 1.32
N LYS A 83 -21.78 -1.99 0.26
CA LYS A 83 -22.91 -1.05 0.13
C LYS A 83 -24.22 -1.66 -0.37
N HIS A 84 -24.24 -2.96 -0.68
CA HIS A 84 -25.42 -3.66 -1.19
C HIS A 84 -26.09 -4.63 -0.19
N THR A 85 -25.61 -4.76 1.04
CA THR A 85 -26.31 -5.50 2.11
C THR A 85 -26.96 -4.55 3.11
N GLN A 86 -28.12 -4.07 2.66
CA GLN A 86 -29.30 -3.68 3.45
C GLN A 86 -29.21 -3.91 4.98
N THR A 87 -29.37 -2.80 5.71
CA THR A 87 -30.44 -2.55 6.70
C THR A 87 -30.86 -3.69 7.64
N LYS A 88 -30.92 -3.32 8.95
CA LYS A 88 -31.63 -3.98 10.07
C LYS A 88 -30.71 -4.96 10.82
N SER A 89 -30.18 -4.58 11.98
CA SER A 89 -30.99 -4.57 13.20
C SER A 89 -30.36 -3.74 14.32
N ARG A 90 -31.21 -2.94 14.97
CA ARG A 90 -30.98 -2.33 16.28
C ARG A 90 -31.13 -3.40 17.36
N SER A 91 -30.12 -3.55 18.20
CA SER A 91 -30.23 -3.88 19.64
C SER A 91 -28.81 -3.80 20.19
N SER A 92 -28.42 -2.75 20.92
CA SER A 92 -28.69 -2.61 22.35
C SER A 92 -28.47 -3.95 23.07
N VAL A 93 -27.34 -4.07 23.76
CA VAL A 93 -27.29 -4.36 25.19
C VAL A 93 -25.82 -4.51 25.59
N ASP A 94 -25.43 -3.59 26.45
CA ASP A 94 -24.36 -3.66 27.42
C ASP A 94 -24.30 -5.03 28.11
N SER A 95 -23.14 -5.67 28.14
CA SER A 95 -22.76 -6.47 29.31
C SER A 95 -21.28 -6.77 29.29
N ALA A 96 -20.57 -6.00 30.10
CA ALA A 96 -19.34 -6.40 30.73
C ALA A 96 -19.39 -7.86 31.23
N ARG A 97 -18.32 -8.61 30.94
CA ARG A 97 -17.67 -9.54 31.87
C ARG A 97 -16.54 -10.30 31.17
N PHE A 98 -15.32 -9.79 31.29
CA PHE A 98 -14.19 -10.68 31.59
C PHE A 98 -14.35 -11.08 33.07
N PRO A 99 -14.05 -12.33 33.47
CA PRO A 99 -12.63 -12.67 33.62
C PRO A 99 -12.24 -14.16 33.48
N LEU A 100 -10.92 -14.33 33.39
CA LEU A 100 -10.10 -15.43 33.91
C LEU A 100 -10.07 -16.78 33.15
N GLY A 101 -8.89 -17.04 32.60
CA GLY A 101 -8.06 -18.11 33.15
C GLY A 101 -7.97 -19.39 32.31
N SER A 102 -6.91 -19.50 31.51
CA SER A 102 -6.31 -20.80 31.24
C SER A 102 -4.81 -20.63 30.96
N ARG A 103 -4.03 -20.57 32.03
CA ARG A 103 -2.57 -20.63 31.97
C ARG A 103 -2.16 -22.04 31.52
N ARG A 104 -1.48 -22.11 30.38
CA ARG A 104 -0.87 -23.30 29.80
C ARG A 104 0.36 -23.75 30.61
N THR A 105 0.35 -25.04 30.97
CA THR A 105 1.41 -26.06 30.86
C THR A 105 2.88 -25.76 31.24
N HIS A 106 3.35 -26.52 32.24
CA HIS A 106 4.55 -27.38 32.29
C HIS A 106 5.97 -26.74 32.23
N GLU A 107 6.76 -26.93 33.29
CA GLU A 107 8.20 -27.26 33.18
C GLU A 107 8.71 -28.12 34.36
N ARG A 108 9.52 -29.11 34.01
CA ARG A 108 10.24 -30.10 34.82
C ARG A 108 11.46 -29.46 35.52
N ARG A 109 11.74 -29.86 36.77
CA ARG A 109 13.10 -30.25 37.19
C ARG A 109 13.06 -31.11 38.44
#